data_AF-A0A6M8UUR4-F1
#
_entry.id   AF-A0A6M8UUR4-F1
#
_cell.length_a   1.000
_cell.length_b   1.000
_cell.length_c   1.000
_cell.angle_alpha   90.00
_cell.angle_beta   90.00
_cell.angle_gamma   90.00
#
_symmetry.space_group_name_H-M   'P 1'
#
loop_
_entity.id
_entity.type
_entity.pdbx_description
1 polymer ?
#
loop_
_entity_poly.entity_id
_entity_poly.type
_entity_poly.pdbx_seq_one_letter_code
_entity_poly.pdbx_strand_id
1 'polypeptide(L)'
;MILKTALQTDGVKIKKLVHDIDLVERLRKILFVQIVIPLPLSVIFLFNLAIARLGLDFALLLKILLGMIIGAAVLFTPFLFYVLINEKRYGWITIFFFMVVLPYIIILLIFYDFVLLGAWLLLPIILFYFYCFILKYSIADWLKDHYAHEEYKVQKSESIKRKQDEMRWSP
;
A
#
# COMPACT_ATOMS: atom_id res chain seq x y z
N MET A 1 -13.43 5.85 40.70
CA MET A 1 -12.06 5.59 40.18
C MET A 1 -12.08 4.81 38.87
N ILE A 2 -12.85 3.72 38.76
CA ILE A 2 -12.97 2.85 37.58
C ILE A 2 -13.43 3.58 36.29
N LEU A 3 -14.34 4.56 36.42
CA LEU A 3 -14.86 5.33 35.28
C LEU A 3 -13.80 6.25 34.63
N LYS A 4 -12.89 6.81 35.45
CA LYS A 4 -11.83 7.71 34.97
C LYS A 4 -10.73 6.93 34.25
N THR A 5 -10.42 5.73 34.73
CA THR A 5 -9.51 4.80 34.05
C THR A 5 -10.09 4.32 32.72
N ALA A 6 -11.40 4.01 32.66
CA ALA A 6 -12.07 3.60 31.41
C ALA A 6 -12.02 4.70 30.34
N LEU A 7 -12.44 5.94 30.68
CA LEU A 7 -12.38 7.09 29.78
C LEU A 7 -10.96 7.41 29.30
N GLN A 8 -9.95 7.23 30.16
CA GLN A 8 -8.55 7.48 29.80
C GLN A 8 -7.98 6.38 28.90
N THR A 9 -8.34 5.10 29.12
CA THR A 9 -8.02 4.01 28.19
C THR A 9 -8.72 4.15 26.85
N ASP A 10 -9.94 4.70 26.83
CA ASP A 10 -10.69 4.94 25.60
C ASP A 10 -10.05 6.08 24.79
N GLY A 11 -9.61 7.16 25.45
CA GLY A 11 -8.86 8.25 24.79
C GLY A 11 -7.54 7.80 24.15
N VAL A 12 -6.78 6.92 24.82
CA VAL A 12 -5.52 6.36 24.26
C VAL A 12 -5.81 5.42 23.08
N LYS A 13 -6.86 4.59 23.15
CA LYS A 13 -7.26 3.71 22.05
C LYS A 13 -7.74 4.49 20.83
N ILE A 14 -8.52 5.56 21.03
CA ILE A 14 -9.00 6.42 19.94
C ILE A 14 -7.81 7.11 19.25
N LYS A 15 -6.85 7.65 20.02
CA LYS A 15 -5.67 8.30 19.44
C LYS A 15 -4.83 7.36 18.58
N LYS A 16 -4.66 6.11 19.04
CA LYS A 16 -3.96 5.07 18.26
C LYS A 16 -4.73 4.71 16.99
N LEU A 17 -6.03 4.53 17.09
CA LEU A 17 -6.88 4.18 15.95
C LEU A 17 -6.91 5.29 14.88
N VAL A 18 -7.05 6.55 15.28
CA VAL A 18 -6.99 7.70 14.36
C VAL A 18 -5.63 7.76 13.65
N HIS A 19 -4.55 7.43 14.36
CA HIS A 19 -3.22 7.36 13.77
C HIS A 19 -3.12 6.21 12.73
N ASP A 20 -3.63 5.02 13.06
CA ASP A 20 -3.64 3.87 12.15
C ASP A 20 -4.48 4.17 10.88
N ILE A 21 -5.66 4.79 11.03
CA ILE A 21 -6.51 5.22 9.90
C ILE A 21 -5.79 6.28 9.03
N ASP A 22 -5.14 7.28 9.64
CA ASP A 22 -4.38 8.32 8.88
C ASP A 22 -3.20 7.70 8.10
N LEU A 23 -2.51 6.72 8.68
CA LEU A 23 -1.43 5.99 8.00
C LEU A 23 -1.92 5.23 6.78
N VAL A 24 -3.03 4.51 6.92
CA VAL A 24 -3.65 3.73 5.84
C VAL A 24 -4.18 4.66 4.75
N GLU A 25 -4.75 5.80 5.12
CA GLU A 25 -5.23 6.79 4.16
C GLU A 25 -4.08 7.49 3.41
N ARG A 26 -2.97 7.79 4.09
CA ARG A 26 -1.74 8.26 3.44
C ARG A 26 -1.19 7.21 2.47
N LEU A 27 -1.17 5.95 2.87
CA LEU A 27 -0.73 4.85 1.99
C LEU A 27 -1.61 4.78 0.73
N ARG A 28 -2.93 4.89 0.87
CA ARG A 28 -3.85 4.93 -0.27
C ARG A 28 -3.54 6.11 -1.21
N LYS A 29 -3.29 7.30 -0.68
CA LYS A 29 -2.94 8.49 -1.47
C LYS A 29 -1.62 8.29 -2.21
N ILE A 30 -0.59 7.78 -1.52
CA ILE A 30 0.73 7.55 -2.12
C ILE A 30 0.65 6.43 -3.17
N LEU A 31 -0.08 5.34 -2.92
CA LEU A 31 -0.31 4.27 -3.90
C LEU A 31 -1.02 4.80 -5.15
N PHE A 32 -1.99 5.69 -4.99
CA PHE A 32 -2.68 6.30 -6.14
C PHE A 32 -1.70 7.10 -7.00
N VAL A 33 -0.87 7.94 -6.37
CA VAL A 33 0.17 8.71 -7.05
C VAL A 33 1.18 7.78 -7.73
N GLN A 34 1.62 6.73 -7.03
CA GLN A 34 2.60 5.76 -7.53
C GLN A 34 2.05 4.90 -8.67
N ILE A 35 0.74 4.67 -8.78
CA ILE A 35 0.13 3.94 -9.90
C ILE A 35 -0.11 4.88 -11.10
N VAL A 36 -0.52 6.13 -10.83
CA VAL A 36 -0.90 7.09 -11.87
C VAL A 36 0.30 7.72 -12.58
N ILE A 37 1.37 8.06 -11.86
CA ILE A 37 2.58 8.69 -12.43
C ILE A 37 3.34 7.79 -13.45
N PRO A 38 3.54 6.49 -13.22
CA PRO A 38 4.32 5.66 -14.14
C PRO A 38 3.54 5.24 -15.38
N LEU A 39 2.21 5.35 -15.41
CA LEU A 39 1.41 5.08 -16.61
C LEU A 39 1.83 5.98 -17.80
N PRO A 40 1.79 7.32 -17.71
CA PRO A 40 2.25 8.18 -18.80
C PRO A 40 3.74 8.01 -19.08
N LEU A 41 4.58 7.77 -18.06
CA LEU A 41 6.01 7.50 -18.25
C LEU A 41 6.23 6.21 -19.05
N SER A 42 5.45 5.15 -18.82
CA SER A 42 5.53 3.90 -19.57
C SER A 42 5.10 4.08 -21.03
N VAL A 43 4.11 4.93 -21.31
CA VAL A 43 3.70 5.28 -22.67
C VAL A 43 4.81 6.06 -23.37
N ILE A 44 5.42 7.03 -22.69
CA ILE A 44 6.58 7.77 -23.18
C ILE A 44 7.75 6.82 -23.45
N PHE A 45 7.99 5.84 -22.57
CA PHE A 45 9.02 4.82 -22.75
C PHE A 45 8.78 3.97 -24.00
N LEU A 46 7.57 3.46 -24.20
CA LEU A 46 7.20 2.66 -25.38
C LEU A 46 7.29 3.47 -26.67
N PHE A 47 6.88 4.75 -26.64
CA PHE A 47 7.00 5.66 -27.77
C PHE A 47 8.46 5.91 -28.15
N ASN A 48 9.32 6.19 -27.16
CA ASN A 48 10.77 6.34 -27.39
C ASN A 48 11.43 5.04 -27.87
N LEU A 49 10.97 3.87 -27.37
CA LEU A 49 11.44 2.57 -27.84
C LEU A 49 11.06 2.32 -29.32
N ALA A 50 9.86 2.72 -29.73
CA ALA A 50 9.42 2.64 -31.12
C ALA A 50 10.23 3.57 -32.03
N ILE A 51 10.53 4.79 -31.58
CA ILE A 51 11.38 5.75 -32.31
C ILE A 51 12.83 5.25 -32.40
N ALA A 52 13.35 4.61 -31.35
CA ALA A 52 14.69 4.01 -31.38
C ALA A 52 14.82 2.91 -32.45
N ARG A 53 13.74 2.19 -32.76
CA ARG A 53 13.70 1.22 -33.88
C ARG A 53 13.75 1.86 -35.26
N LEU A 54 13.45 3.16 -35.37
CA LEU A 54 13.54 3.95 -36.60
C LEU A 54 14.94 4.59 -36.79
N GLY A 55 15.89 4.32 -35.89
CA GLY A 55 17.28 4.78 -36.03
C GLY A 55 17.60 6.15 -35.40
N LEU A 56 16.72 6.69 -34.56
CA LEU A 56 17.04 7.84 -33.70
C LEU A 56 17.52 7.38 -32.32
N ASP A 57 18.76 7.73 -31.96
CA ASP A 57 19.39 7.32 -30.70
C ASP A 57 18.91 8.14 -29.48
N PHE A 58 17.83 7.68 -28.82
CA PHE A 58 17.35 8.19 -27.53
C PHE A 58 17.64 7.25 -26.34
N ALA A 59 18.60 6.34 -26.48
CA ALA A 59 18.89 5.30 -25.50
C ALA A 59 19.21 5.84 -24.08
N LEU A 60 19.81 7.02 -23.97
CA LEU A 60 20.17 7.64 -22.69
C LEU A 60 18.93 8.12 -21.91
N LEU A 61 17.96 8.70 -22.61
CA LEU A 61 16.67 9.11 -22.04
C LEU A 61 15.89 7.91 -21.49
N LEU A 62 15.86 6.80 -22.24
CA LEU A 62 15.22 5.56 -21.81
C LEU A 62 15.83 5.01 -20.51
N LYS A 63 17.17 5.02 -20.39
CA LYS A 63 17.87 4.57 -19.17
C LYS A 63 17.56 5.45 -17.97
N ILE A 64 17.55 6.77 -18.13
CA ILE A 64 17.21 7.72 -17.05
C ILE A 64 15.77 7.52 -16.60
N LEU A 65 14.84 7.41 -17.54
CA LEU A 65 13.42 7.23 -17.25
C LEU A 65 13.16 5.92 -16.49
N LEU A 66 13.77 4.82 -16.94
CA LEU A 66 13.69 3.53 -16.26
C LEU A 66 14.30 3.60 -14.85
N GLY A 67 15.44 4.29 -14.70
CA GLY A 67 16.07 4.53 -13.41
C GLY A 67 15.18 5.29 -12.42
N MET A 68 14.45 6.31 -12.89
CA MET A 68 13.50 7.06 -12.05
C MET A 68 12.33 6.18 -11.58
N ILE A 69 11.80 5.31 -12.45
CA ILE A 69 10.70 4.40 -12.11
C ILE A 69 11.14 3.41 -11.02
N ILE A 70 12.32 2.81 -11.19
CA ILE A 70 12.88 1.87 -10.23
C ILE A 70 13.18 2.58 -8.91
N GLY A 71 13.79 3.78 -8.96
CA GLY A 71 14.10 4.58 -7.79
C GLY A 71 12.85 4.93 -6.98
N ALA A 72 11.76 5.31 -7.63
CA ALA A 72 10.49 5.58 -6.98
C ALA A 72 9.90 4.32 -6.30
N ALA A 73 9.94 3.18 -6.99
CA ALA A 73 9.49 1.90 -6.42
C ALA A 73 10.30 1.49 -5.18
N VAL A 74 11.63 1.61 -5.24
CA VAL A 74 12.53 1.28 -4.13
C VAL A 74 12.29 2.21 -2.94
N LEU A 75 12.13 3.51 -3.17
CA LEU A 75 11.86 4.48 -2.11
C LEU A 75 10.49 4.26 -1.45
N PHE A 76 9.51 3.79 -2.23
CA PHE A 76 8.16 3.52 -1.75
C PHE A 76 8.04 2.20 -0.97
N THR A 77 8.85 1.20 -1.32
CA THR A 77 8.85 -0.14 -0.70
C THR A 77 8.96 -0.11 0.84
N PRO A 78 9.93 0.57 1.48
CA PRO A 78 10.04 0.57 2.95
C PRO A 78 8.82 1.19 3.65
N PHE A 79 8.20 2.21 3.04
CA PHE A 79 6.97 2.81 3.57
C PHE A 79 5.80 1.83 3.51
N LEU A 80 5.68 1.07 2.41
CA LEU A 80 4.67 0.02 2.28
C LEU A 80 4.86 -1.04 3.38
N PHE A 81 6.08 -1.53 3.58
CA PHE A 81 6.38 -2.49 4.64
C PHE A 81 6.04 -1.96 6.03
N TYR A 82 6.37 -0.71 6.33
CA TYR A 82 6.05 -0.08 7.61
C TYR A 82 4.54 -0.13 7.92
N VAL A 83 3.69 0.25 6.95
CA VAL A 83 2.24 0.22 7.14
C VAL A 83 1.71 -1.21 7.26
N LEU A 84 2.22 -2.15 6.47
CA LEU A 84 1.82 -3.56 6.53
C LEU A 84 2.15 -4.21 7.89
N ILE A 85 3.30 -3.86 8.47
CA ILE A 85 3.70 -4.33 9.80
C ILE A 85 2.82 -3.71 10.88
N ASN A 86 2.52 -2.41 10.79
CA ASN A 86 1.68 -1.72 11.77
C ASN A 86 0.24 -2.29 11.79
N GLU A 87 -0.32 -2.55 10.61
CA GLU A 87 -1.65 -3.17 10.44
C GLU A 87 -1.65 -4.70 10.69
N LYS A 88 -0.49 -5.29 11.03
CA LYS A 88 -0.31 -6.75 11.25
C LYS A 88 -0.77 -7.62 10.07
N ARG A 89 -0.70 -7.07 8.86
CA ARG A 89 -1.15 -7.73 7.63
C ARG A 89 -0.01 -8.53 6.99
N TYR A 90 0.61 -9.45 7.74
CA TYR A 90 1.78 -10.23 7.31
C TYR A 90 1.55 -11.06 6.04
N GLY A 91 0.31 -11.49 5.77
CA GLY A 91 -0.02 -12.18 4.53
C GLY A 91 0.32 -11.38 3.28
N TRP A 92 0.16 -10.04 3.32
CA TRP A 92 0.49 -9.17 2.19
C TRP A 92 1.99 -9.03 1.98
N ILE A 93 2.79 -9.12 3.04
CA ILE A 93 4.24 -9.16 2.96
C ILE A 93 4.69 -10.44 2.27
N THR A 94 4.10 -11.58 2.63
CA THR A 94 4.40 -12.86 1.99
C THR A 94 4.07 -12.81 0.49
N ILE A 95 2.90 -12.29 0.11
CA ILE A 95 2.51 -12.14 -1.30
C ILE A 95 3.50 -11.25 -2.07
N PHE A 96 3.97 -10.16 -1.46
CA PHE A 96 4.99 -9.30 -2.07
C PHE A 96 6.28 -10.06 -2.39
N PHE A 97 6.77 -10.87 -1.44
CA PHE A 97 7.97 -11.68 -1.65
C PHE A 97 7.80 -12.69 -2.79
N PHE A 98 6.65 -13.39 -2.84
CA PHE A 98 6.39 -14.36 -3.89
C PHE A 98 6.15 -13.73 -5.27
N MET A 99 5.46 -12.58 -5.34
CA MET A 99 5.12 -11.95 -6.62
C MET A 99 6.20 -11.04 -7.18
N VAL A 100 7.04 -10.42 -6.35
CA VAL A 100 8.00 -9.41 -6.79
C VAL A 100 9.43 -9.89 -6.60
N VAL A 101 9.78 -10.26 -5.38
CA VAL A 101 11.17 -10.58 -5.01
C VAL A 101 11.62 -11.89 -5.65
N LEU A 102 10.79 -12.92 -5.57
CA LEU A 102 11.10 -14.25 -6.11
C LEU A 102 11.32 -14.24 -7.63
N PRO A 103 10.42 -13.69 -8.48
CA PRO A 103 10.69 -13.61 -9.92
C PRO A 103 11.87 -12.71 -10.25
N TYR A 104 12.10 -11.64 -9.49
CA TYR A 104 13.29 -10.80 -9.67
C TYR A 104 14.60 -11.58 -9.45
N ILE A 105 14.69 -12.36 -8.35
CA ILE A 105 15.85 -13.20 -8.05
C ILE A 105 16.04 -14.27 -9.12
N ILE A 106 14.96 -14.93 -9.55
CA ILE A 106 15.03 -15.95 -10.62
C ILE A 106 15.58 -15.36 -11.91
N ILE A 107 15.12 -14.17 -12.31
CA ILE A 107 15.62 -13.48 -13.50
C ILE A 107 17.11 -13.16 -13.37
N LEU A 108 17.54 -12.64 -12.22
CA LEU A 108 18.95 -12.33 -11.97
C LEU A 108 19.85 -13.58 -12.02
N LEU A 109 19.38 -14.73 -11.52
CA LEU A 109 20.15 -15.97 -11.51
C LEU A 109 20.24 -16.62 -12.89
N ILE A 110 19.15 -16.60 -13.68
CA ILE A 110 19.08 -17.30 -14.97
C ILE A 110 19.67 -16.45 -16.11
N PHE A 111 19.46 -15.14 -16.10
CA PHE A 111 19.75 -14.27 -17.26
C PHE A 111 20.94 -13.34 -17.07
N TYR A 112 21.79 -13.57 -16.06
CA TYR A 112 22.90 -12.69 -15.69
C TYR A 112 23.75 -12.19 -16.87
N ASP A 113 24.03 -13.05 -17.87
CA ASP A 113 24.89 -12.74 -19.02
C ASP A 113 24.15 -12.30 -20.30
N PHE A 114 22.82 -12.29 -20.33
CA PHE A 114 22.07 -12.02 -21.55
C PHE A 114 21.78 -10.52 -21.77
N VAL A 115 22.11 -10.02 -22.95
CA VAL A 115 21.77 -8.66 -23.45
C VAL A 115 20.27 -8.34 -23.38
N LEU A 116 19.42 -9.37 -23.27
CA LEU A 116 17.96 -9.26 -23.09
C LEU A 116 17.52 -8.90 -21.65
N LEU A 117 18.45 -8.70 -20.70
CA LEU A 117 18.15 -8.39 -19.30
C LEU A 117 17.12 -7.27 -19.13
N GLY A 118 17.19 -6.23 -19.99
CA GLY A 118 16.27 -5.09 -19.94
C GLY A 118 14.81 -5.45 -20.24
N ALA A 119 14.56 -6.40 -21.15
CA ALA A 119 13.20 -6.86 -21.46
C ALA A 119 12.64 -7.74 -20.33
N TRP A 120 13.49 -8.56 -19.72
CA TRP A 120 13.10 -9.41 -18.59
C TRP A 120 12.89 -8.61 -17.30
N LEU A 121 13.62 -7.52 -17.08
CA LEU A 121 13.45 -6.63 -15.93
C LEU A 121 12.07 -5.94 -15.88
N LEU A 122 11.37 -5.82 -17.01
CA LEU A 122 10.02 -5.27 -17.05
C LEU A 122 9.02 -6.18 -16.32
N LEU A 123 9.24 -7.50 -16.32
CA LEU A 123 8.33 -8.46 -15.70
C LEU A 123 8.16 -8.24 -14.18
N PRO A 124 9.23 -8.18 -13.35
CA PRO A 124 9.08 -7.90 -11.92
C PRO A 124 8.54 -6.48 -11.65
N ILE A 125 8.83 -5.51 -12.53
CA ILE A 125 8.24 -4.16 -12.43
C ILE A 125 6.72 -4.23 -12.61
N ILE A 126 6.23 -4.94 -13.64
CA ILE A 126 4.81 -5.12 -13.90
C ILE A 126 4.14 -5.83 -12.71
N LEU A 127 4.77 -6.90 -12.19
CA LEU A 127 4.26 -7.63 -11.03
C LEU A 127 4.21 -6.76 -9.77
N PHE A 128 5.21 -5.89 -9.56
CA PHE A 128 5.20 -4.90 -8.48
C PHE A 128 4.02 -3.93 -8.60
N TYR A 129 3.77 -3.38 -9.78
CA TYR A 129 2.62 -2.50 -10.01
C TYR A 129 1.29 -3.22 -9.84
N PHE A 130 1.21 -4.48 -10.29
CA PHE A 130 0.04 -5.32 -10.10
C PHE A 130 -0.22 -5.59 -8.61
N TYR A 131 0.83 -5.89 -7.84
CA TYR A 131 0.74 -6.01 -6.39
C TYR A 131 0.23 -4.71 -5.73
N CYS A 132 0.78 -3.56 -6.09
CA CYS A 132 0.32 -2.26 -5.61
C CYS A 132 -1.16 -2.00 -5.94
N PHE A 133 -1.61 -2.43 -7.12
CA PHE A 133 -3.00 -2.33 -7.55
C PHE A 133 -3.92 -3.19 -6.67
N ILE A 134 -3.58 -4.45 -6.42
CA ILE A 134 -4.37 -5.32 -5.54
C ILE A 134 -4.39 -4.73 -4.11
N LEU A 135 -3.23 -4.31 -3.60
CA LEU A 135 -3.11 -3.76 -2.26
C LEU A 135 -4.01 -2.53 -2.07
N LYS A 136 -4.17 -1.68 -3.09
CA LYS A 136 -5.08 -0.53 -3.07
C LYS A 136 -6.54 -0.92 -2.79
N TYR A 137 -7.03 -2.02 -3.37
CA TYR A 137 -8.39 -2.49 -3.10
C TYR A 137 -8.53 -3.01 -1.68
N SER A 138 -7.53 -3.76 -1.21
CA SER A 138 -7.55 -4.29 0.15
C SER A 138 -7.47 -3.19 1.21
N ILE A 139 -6.73 -2.11 0.95
CA ILE A 139 -6.69 -0.93 1.83
C ILE A 139 -8.08 -0.29 1.97
N ALA A 140 -8.86 -0.20 0.89
CA ALA A 140 -10.22 0.34 0.96
C ALA A 140 -11.13 -0.52 1.87
N ASP A 141 -10.95 -1.84 1.81
CA ASP A 141 -11.67 -2.78 2.67
C ASP A 141 -11.23 -2.65 4.15
N TRP A 142 -9.93 -2.50 4.41
CA TRP A 142 -9.41 -2.28 5.77
C TRP A 142 -9.98 -0.99 6.38
N LEU A 143 -10.08 0.07 5.59
CA LEU A 143 -10.66 1.33 6.05
C LEU A 143 -12.13 1.15 6.43
N LYS A 144 -12.88 0.39 5.63
CA LYS A 144 -14.30 0.07 5.89
C LYS A 144 -14.47 -0.75 7.17
N ASP A 145 -13.59 -1.73 7.40
CA ASP A 145 -13.58 -2.52 8.63
C ASP A 145 -13.34 -1.64 9.86
N HIS A 146 -12.39 -0.70 9.78
CA HIS A 146 -12.11 0.23 10.88
C HIS A 146 -13.32 1.10 11.22
N TYR A 147 -14.01 1.67 10.23
CA TYR A 147 -15.24 2.46 10.45
C TYR A 147 -16.37 1.61 11.04
N ALA A 148 -16.58 0.38 10.54
CA ALA A 148 -17.62 -0.50 11.06
C ALA A 148 -17.39 -0.90 12.53
N HIS A 149 -16.12 -1.09 12.91
CA HIS A 149 -15.77 -1.41 14.31
C HIS A 149 -15.97 -0.23 15.26
N GLU A 150 -15.83 1.01 14.78
CA GLU A 150 -16.14 2.22 15.55
C GLU A 150 -17.64 2.36 15.79
N GLU A 151 -18.45 2.27 14.73
CA GLU A 151 -19.91 2.39 14.82
C GLU A 151 -20.50 1.38 15.81
N TYR A 152 -20.00 0.13 15.77
CA TYR A 152 -20.42 -0.91 16.72
C TYR A 152 -20.11 -0.55 18.18
N LYS A 153 -18.93 0.02 18.45
CA LYS A 153 -18.53 0.41 19.82
C LYS A 153 -19.36 1.58 20.32
N VAL A 154 -19.59 2.58 19.48
CA VAL A 154 -20.44 3.73 19.83
C VAL A 154 -21.85 3.25 20.17
N GLN A 155 -22.44 2.42 19.30
CA GLN A 155 -23.78 1.88 19.50
C GLN A 155 -23.89 1.00 20.77
N LYS A 156 -22.87 0.17 21.03
CA LYS A 156 -22.81 -0.62 22.28
C LYS A 156 -22.72 0.27 23.51
N SER A 157 -21.91 1.33 23.47
CA SER A 157 -21.80 2.28 24.58
C SER A 157 -23.12 3.02 24.84
N GLU A 158 -23.87 3.37 23.80
CA GLU A 158 -25.17 4.00 23.93
C GLU A 158 -26.22 3.05 24.51
N SER A 159 -26.26 1.80 24.04
CA SER A 159 -27.22 0.81 24.58
C SER A 159 -26.99 0.54 26.07
N ILE A 160 -25.73 0.53 26.53
CA ILE A 160 -25.40 0.39 27.94
C ILE A 160 -25.85 1.62 28.74
N LYS A 161 -25.63 2.83 28.21
CA LYS A 161 -26.12 4.08 28.83
C LYS A 161 -27.65 4.07 28.96
N ARG A 162 -28.38 3.70 27.90
CA ARG A 162 -29.85 3.60 27.94
C ARG A 162 -30.34 2.64 29.02
N LYS A 163 -29.75 1.45 29.13
CA LYS A 163 -30.09 0.49 30.20
C LYS A 163 -29.76 1.01 31.60
N GLN A 164 -28.66 1.75 31.74
CA GLN A 164 -28.26 2.34 33.02
C GLN A 164 -29.18 3.48 33.43
N ASP A 165 -29.66 4.28 32.47
CA ASP A 165 -30.66 5.30 32.70
C ASP A 165 -32.02 4.67 33.08
N GLU A 166 -32.45 3.61 32.38
CA GLU A 166 -33.65 2.84 32.75
C GLU A 166 -33.58 2.27 34.18
N MET A 167 -32.44 1.69 34.58
CA MET A 167 -32.20 1.20 35.95
C MET A 167 -32.15 2.32 36.99
N ARG A 168 -31.73 3.54 36.61
CA ARG A 168 -31.69 4.70 37.52
C ARG A 168 -33.09 5.26 37.82
N TRP A 169 -34.01 5.17 36.85
CA TRP A 169 -35.38 5.68 36.98
C TRP A 169 -36.40 4.61 37.40
N SER A 170 -35.95 3.38 37.68
CA SER A 170 -36.80 2.30 38.22
C SER A 170 -36.79 2.38 39.76
N PRO A 171 -37.90 2.80 40.40
CA PRO A 171 -38.00 2.96 41.86
C PRO A 171 -38.00 1.64 42.63
#